data_AF-A0A6N9TI62-F1
#
_entry.id   AF-A0A6N9TI62-F1
#
_cell.length_a   1.000
_cell.length_b   1.000
_cell.length_c   1.000
_cell.angle_alpha   90.00
_cell.angle_beta   90.00
_cell.angle_gamma   90.00
#
_symmetry.space_group_name_H-M   'P 1'
#
loop_
_entity.id
_entity.type
_entity.pdbx_description
1 polymer ?
#
loop_
_entity_poly.entity_id
_entity_poly.type
_entity_poly.pdbx_seq_one_letter_code
_entity_poly.pdbx_strand_id
1 'polypeptide(L)'
;MSNVSVDATKSAHNENQPENNTRRRFLTVATSVVGGVGVVGAAVPFIASWNPSAKAKAAGADVEVDISGIEPGQLVRVMWRSKPVWIVRRTPELLEALGGHEDQLKDPNSEAEQQPTFAQNRFRSMKEEYLILVGICTHLGCSPQHLKDGAFEEYVEGVPEGFFCPCHGSKFDMAGRVFQNVPAPLNLVVPPYQFVDDTNIIIGSEAEA
;
A
#
# COMPACT_ATOMS: atom_id res chain seq x y z
N MET A 1 73.36 13.81 -62.07
CA MET A 1 73.88 13.96 -60.70
C MET A 1 72.98 14.99 -60.04
N SER A 2 72.00 14.62 -59.22
CA SER A 2 72.19 14.26 -57.82
C SER A 2 71.00 13.45 -57.30
N ASN A 3 71.31 12.41 -56.53
CA ASN A 3 70.35 11.52 -55.90
C ASN A 3 69.70 12.22 -54.69
N VAL A 4 68.38 12.37 -54.67
CA VAL A 4 67.65 12.66 -53.44
C VAL A 4 67.21 11.32 -52.86
N SER A 5 67.93 10.88 -51.82
CA SER A 5 67.71 9.62 -51.10
C SER A 5 66.32 9.59 -50.48
N VAL A 6 65.63 8.48 -50.72
CA VAL A 6 64.39 8.08 -50.07
C VAL A 6 64.76 7.50 -48.72
N ASP A 7 64.77 8.30 -47.65
CA ASP A 7 64.94 7.82 -46.28
C ASP A 7 63.85 8.38 -45.36
N ALA A 8 62.60 7.96 -45.62
CA ALA A 8 61.45 8.21 -44.75
C ALA A 8 61.31 7.12 -43.65
N THR A 9 62.43 6.57 -43.18
CA THR A 9 62.45 5.50 -42.15
C THR A 9 63.60 5.66 -41.16
N LYS A 10 63.95 6.91 -40.82
CA LYS A 10 64.68 7.17 -39.58
C LYS A 10 63.68 7.71 -38.56
N SER A 11 62.87 6.81 -38.01
CA SER A 11 62.13 7.07 -36.78
C SER A 11 63.13 7.57 -35.75
N ALA A 12 63.09 8.86 -35.46
CA ALA A 12 63.80 9.43 -34.33
C ALA A 12 63.26 8.72 -33.09
N HIS A 13 64.05 7.77 -32.57
CA HIS A 13 63.83 7.28 -31.22
C HIS A 13 64.10 8.48 -30.32
N ASN A 14 63.03 9.15 -29.91
CA ASN A 14 63.10 10.33 -29.07
C ASN A 14 63.49 9.86 -27.66
N GLU A 15 64.78 9.90 -27.35
CA GLU A 15 65.37 9.55 -26.04
C GLU A 15 64.96 10.52 -24.90
N ASN A 16 64.04 11.46 -25.16
CA ASN A 16 63.44 12.35 -24.16
C ASN A 16 61.91 12.17 -24.08
N GLN A 17 61.40 10.93 -24.00
CA GLN A 17 60.09 10.74 -23.36
C GLN A 17 60.31 10.78 -21.84
N PRO A 18 59.77 11.78 -21.12
CA PRO A 18 59.95 11.82 -19.69
C PRO A 18 59.30 10.59 -19.06
N GLU A 19 59.97 10.00 -18.07
CA GLU A 19 59.52 9.00 -17.09
C GLU A 19 58.24 9.40 -16.30
N ASN A 20 57.42 10.32 -16.82
CA ASN A 20 56.20 10.84 -16.22
C ASN A 20 54.95 10.01 -16.54
N ASN A 21 55.07 8.92 -17.32
CA ASN A 21 53.92 8.07 -17.66
C ASN A 21 53.41 7.30 -16.43
N THR A 22 54.31 6.81 -15.58
CA THR A 22 53.97 6.10 -14.34
C THR A 22 53.25 7.00 -13.34
N ARG A 23 53.75 8.22 -13.13
CA ARG A 23 53.13 9.21 -12.23
C ARG A 23 51.76 9.67 -12.76
N ARG A 24 51.66 9.95 -14.06
CA ARG A 24 50.38 10.34 -14.69
C ARG A 24 49.36 9.21 -14.58
N ARG A 25 49.75 7.98 -14.91
CA ARG A 25 48.88 6.80 -14.80
C ARG A 25 48.44 6.56 -13.36
N PHE A 26 49.36 6.68 -12.40
CA PHE A 26 49.03 6.57 -10.98
C PHE A 26 47.99 7.62 -10.55
N LEU A 27 48.22 8.90 -10.86
CA LEU A 27 47.28 9.96 -10.50
C LEU A 27 45.91 9.78 -11.18
N THR A 28 45.87 9.40 -12.47
CA THR A 28 44.60 9.14 -13.17
C THR A 28 43.84 7.97 -12.56
N VAL A 29 44.50 6.86 -12.26
CA VAL A 29 43.86 5.70 -11.61
C VAL A 29 43.39 6.05 -10.20
N ALA A 30 44.24 6.70 -9.40
CA ALA A 30 43.91 7.11 -8.04
C ALA A 30 42.69 8.06 -8.04
N THR A 31 42.69 9.09 -8.89
CA THR A 31 41.56 10.03 -9.01
C THR A 31 40.29 9.33 -9.50
N SER A 32 40.39 8.39 -10.45
CA SER A 32 39.21 7.65 -10.93
C SER A 32 38.61 6.75 -9.85
N VAL A 33 39.44 6.07 -9.08
CA VAL A 33 39.00 5.22 -7.96
C VAL A 33 38.35 6.07 -6.87
N VAL A 34 39.03 7.13 -6.42
CA VAL A 34 38.48 8.03 -5.38
C VAL A 34 37.20 8.70 -5.87
N GLY A 35 37.16 9.16 -7.12
CA GLY A 35 35.97 9.74 -7.73
C GLY A 35 34.82 8.73 -7.80
N GLY A 36 35.08 7.49 -8.20
CA GLY A 36 34.09 6.41 -8.23
C GLY A 36 33.52 6.10 -6.85
N VAL A 37 34.38 5.98 -5.83
CA VAL A 37 33.96 5.79 -4.43
C VAL A 37 33.13 6.99 -3.95
N GLY A 38 33.53 8.22 -4.28
CA GLY A 38 32.78 9.43 -3.95
C GLY A 38 31.38 9.46 -4.57
N VAL A 39 31.26 9.09 -5.85
CA VAL A 39 29.97 9.01 -6.54
C VAL A 39 29.06 7.97 -5.88
N VAL A 40 29.55 6.77 -5.59
CA VAL A 40 28.78 5.74 -4.89
C VAL A 40 28.39 6.20 -3.49
N GLY A 41 29.34 6.80 -2.76
CA GLY A 41 29.13 7.32 -1.41
C GLY A 41 28.07 8.43 -1.33
N ALA A 42 27.88 9.22 -2.40
CA ALA A 42 26.83 10.23 -2.48
C ALA A 42 25.49 9.67 -3.02
N ALA A 43 25.54 8.85 -4.06
CA ALA A 43 24.34 8.35 -4.74
C ALA A 43 23.53 7.38 -3.87
N VAL A 44 24.20 6.49 -3.11
CA VAL A 44 23.52 5.50 -2.26
C VAL A 44 22.65 6.16 -1.18
N PRO A 45 23.16 7.07 -0.30
CA PRO A 45 22.31 7.71 0.70
C PRO A 45 21.27 8.65 0.07
N PHE A 46 21.56 9.26 -1.08
CA PHE A 46 20.60 10.10 -1.80
C PHE A 46 19.39 9.27 -2.28
N ILE A 47 19.61 8.13 -2.94
CA ILE A 47 18.53 7.23 -3.33
C ILE A 47 17.85 6.64 -2.10
N ALA A 48 18.61 6.26 -1.08
CA ALA A 48 18.06 5.73 0.17
C ALA A 48 17.17 6.76 0.89
N SER A 49 17.37 8.06 0.67
CA SER A 49 16.54 9.12 1.25
C SER A 49 15.10 9.13 0.72
N TRP A 50 14.83 8.46 -0.41
CA TRP A 50 13.48 8.25 -0.92
C TRP A 50 12.74 7.10 -0.23
N ASN A 51 13.43 6.26 0.55
CA ASN A 51 12.77 5.22 1.33
C ASN A 51 11.97 5.83 2.51
N PRO A 52 10.97 5.10 3.04
CA PRO A 52 10.20 5.56 4.20
C PRO A 52 11.09 5.91 5.39
N SER A 53 10.83 7.08 5.99
CA SER A 53 11.54 7.53 7.20
C SER A 53 11.27 6.62 8.39
N ALA A 54 12.10 6.68 9.44
CA ALA A 54 11.88 5.93 10.66
C ALA A 54 10.50 6.21 11.30
N LYS A 55 10.05 7.48 11.24
CA LYS A 55 8.71 7.88 11.68
C LYS A 55 7.61 7.24 10.83
N ALA A 56 7.80 7.18 9.51
CA ALA A 56 6.84 6.51 8.61
C ALA A 56 6.81 4.99 8.84
N LYS A 57 7.96 4.36 9.10
CA LYS A 57 8.04 2.94 9.46
C LYS A 57 7.38 2.65 10.81
N ALA A 58 7.60 3.49 11.82
CA ALA A 58 6.96 3.35 13.12
C ALA A 58 5.43 3.56 13.06
N ALA A 59 4.95 4.51 12.26
CA ALA A 59 3.53 4.64 11.95
C ALA A 59 2.96 3.45 11.14
N GLY A 60 3.85 2.61 10.61
CA GLY A 60 3.56 1.37 9.92
C GLY A 60 3.36 0.15 10.84
N ALA A 61 3.67 0.30 12.13
CA ALA A 61 3.55 -0.77 13.12
C ALA A 61 2.10 -1.15 13.40
N ASP A 62 1.94 -2.30 14.04
CA ASP A 62 0.64 -2.82 14.43
C ASP A 62 -0.01 -1.92 15.49
N VAL A 63 -1.33 -1.86 15.47
CA VAL A 63 -2.13 -1.00 16.34
C VAL A 63 -3.04 -1.86 17.17
N GLU A 64 -2.88 -1.81 18.49
CA GLU A 64 -3.80 -2.42 19.44
C GLU A 64 -4.97 -1.47 19.71
N VAL A 65 -6.19 -2.00 19.68
CA VAL A 65 -7.43 -1.23 19.86
C VAL A 65 -8.33 -1.96 20.85
N ASP A 66 -8.75 -1.24 21.89
CA ASP A 66 -9.83 -1.66 22.79
C ASP A 66 -11.20 -1.39 22.12
N ILE A 67 -11.99 -2.45 21.96
CA ILE A 67 -13.31 -2.46 21.32
C ILE A 67 -14.45 -2.62 22.33
N SER A 68 -14.17 -2.66 23.64
CA SER A 68 -15.17 -2.84 24.71
C SER A 68 -16.24 -1.74 24.72
N GLY A 69 -15.86 -0.52 24.38
CA GLY A 69 -16.74 0.65 24.37
C GLY A 69 -17.47 0.91 23.04
N ILE A 70 -17.38 0.01 22.06
CA ILE A 70 -18.09 0.17 20.78
C ILE A 70 -19.51 -0.37 20.94
N GLU A 71 -20.49 0.50 20.77
CA GLU A 71 -21.91 0.14 20.80
C GLU A 71 -22.37 -0.50 19.48
N PRO A 72 -23.40 -1.37 19.50
CA PRO A 72 -24.00 -1.89 18.27
C PRO A 72 -24.46 -0.76 17.33
N GLY A 73 -24.16 -0.89 16.04
CA GLY A 73 -24.35 0.12 15.00
C GLY A 73 -23.27 1.22 14.97
N GLN A 74 -22.37 1.28 15.95
CA GLN A 74 -21.34 2.31 16.02
C GLN A 74 -20.15 1.97 15.14
N LEU A 75 -19.64 3.00 14.45
CA LEU A 75 -18.38 2.96 13.71
C LEU A 75 -17.35 3.82 14.44
N VAL A 76 -16.21 3.21 14.79
CA VAL A 76 -15.03 3.90 15.31
C VAL A 76 -13.93 3.90 14.24
N ARG A 77 -13.12 4.96 14.22
CA ARG A 77 -12.02 5.12 13.28
C ARG A 77 -10.69 5.12 14.02
N VAL A 78 -9.78 4.28 13.58
CA VAL A 78 -8.39 4.23 14.06
C VAL A 78 -7.44 4.44 12.88
N MET A 79 -6.22 4.87 13.16
CA MET A 79 -5.20 5.09 12.12
C MET A 79 -4.20 3.95 12.12
N TRP A 80 -4.01 3.28 10.98
CA TRP A 80 -3.00 2.23 10.78
C TRP A 80 -2.29 2.44 9.44
N ARG A 81 -0.95 2.53 9.46
CA ARG A 81 -0.11 2.83 8.27
C ARG A 81 -0.58 4.05 7.46
N SER A 82 -0.98 5.12 8.17
CA SER A 82 -1.56 6.34 7.58
C SER A 82 -2.89 6.13 6.82
N LYS A 83 -3.56 5.00 7.01
CA LYS A 83 -4.88 4.71 6.47
C LYS A 83 -5.92 4.72 7.60
N PRO A 84 -7.12 5.28 7.37
CA PRO A 84 -8.23 5.10 8.30
C PRO A 84 -8.67 3.63 8.25
N VAL A 85 -8.73 2.99 9.41
CA VAL A 85 -9.38 1.69 9.58
C VAL A 85 -10.65 1.90 10.39
N TRP A 86 -11.75 1.39 9.87
CA TRP A 86 -13.05 1.42 10.51
C TRP A 86 -13.25 0.12 11.26
N ILE A 87 -13.78 0.25 12.47
CA ILE A 87 -14.26 -0.86 13.29
C ILE A 87 -15.73 -0.59 13.51
N VAL A 88 -16.58 -1.48 12.99
CA VAL A 88 -18.03 -1.40 13.14
C VAL A 88 -18.49 -2.59 13.95
N ARG A 89 -19.25 -2.34 15.01
CA ARG A 89 -19.98 -3.39 15.73
C ARG A 89 -21.37 -3.49 15.13
N ARG A 90 -21.63 -4.51 14.33
CA ARG A 90 -22.90 -4.71 13.59
C ARG A 90 -23.98 -5.23 14.53
N THR A 91 -25.21 -4.77 14.33
CA THR A 91 -26.37 -5.30 15.04
C THR A 91 -26.82 -6.63 14.43
N PRO A 92 -27.59 -7.46 15.16
CA PRO A 92 -28.17 -8.68 14.62
C PRO A 92 -29.00 -8.42 13.35
N GLU A 93 -29.76 -7.32 13.30
CA GLU A 93 -30.60 -6.94 12.15
C GLU A 93 -29.74 -6.64 10.92
N LEU A 94 -28.60 -5.95 11.11
CA LEU A 94 -27.63 -5.71 10.05
C LEU A 94 -27.03 -7.01 9.52
N LEU A 95 -26.72 -7.97 10.39
CA LEU A 95 -26.16 -9.27 9.99
C LEU A 95 -27.16 -10.09 9.17
N GLU A 96 -28.43 -10.08 9.57
CA GLU A 96 -29.51 -10.75 8.84
C GLU A 96 -29.74 -10.11 7.45
N ALA A 97 -29.74 -8.78 7.38
CA ALA A 97 -29.99 -8.03 6.15
C ALA A 97 -28.93 -8.26 5.04
N LEU A 98 -27.70 -8.67 5.39
CA LEU A 98 -26.63 -8.93 4.42
C LEU A 98 -26.94 -10.04 3.40
N GLY A 99 -27.85 -10.95 3.73
CA GLY A 99 -28.28 -12.01 2.82
C GLY A 99 -29.28 -11.54 1.75
N GLY A 100 -29.86 -10.34 1.89
CA GLY A 100 -30.98 -9.89 1.07
C GLY A 100 -30.63 -9.28 -0.29
N HIS A 101 -29.35 -9.08 -0.59
CA HIS A 101 -28.88 -8.34 -1.78
C HIS A 101 -27.60 -8.91 -2.39
N GLU A 102 -27.30 -10.20 -2.17
CA GLU A 102 -26.06 -10.83 -2.65
C GLU A 102 -25.97 -10.84 -4.19
N ASP A 103 -27.11 -10.90 -4.88
CA ASP A 103 -27.26 -10.86 -6.34
C ASP A 103 -26.90 -9.50 -6.97
N GLN A 104 -26.89 -8.43 -6.16
CA GLN A 104 -26.53 -7.08 -6.57
C GLN A 104 -25.04 -6.77 -6.39
N LEU A 105 -24.28 -7.68 -5.80
CA LEU A 105 -22.86 -7.48 -5.48
C LEU A 105 -21.95 -7.99 -6.59
N LYS A 106 -20.80 -7.33 -6.77
CA LYS A 106 -19.80 -7.73 -7.77
C LYS A 106 -18.97 -8.93 -7.31
N ASP A 107 -18.69 -9.00 -6.01
CA ASP A 107 -17.89 -10.05 -5.36
C ASP A 107 -18.54 -10.41 -4.01
N PRO A 108 -19.69 -11.13 -4.02
CA PRO A 108 -20.44 -11.47 -2.81
C PRO A 108 -19.67 -12.40 -1.86
N ASN A 109 -18.78 -13.24 -2.39
CA ASN A 109 -18.00 -14.25 -1.66
C ASN A 109 -16.61 -13.76 -1.22
N SER A 110 -16.22 -12.54 -1.59
CA SER A 110 -14.92 -11.95 -1.26
C SER A 110 -13.73 -12.76 -1.80
N GLU A 111 -13.83 -13.21 -3.06
CA GLU A 111 -12.87 -14.08 -3.75
C GLU A 111 -11.62 -13.35 -4.27
N ALA A 112 -11.63 -12.01 -4.28
CA ALA A 112 -10.47 -11.24 -4.72
C ALA A 112 -9.24 -11.45 -3.81
N GLU A 113 -8.06 -11.66 -4.42
CA GLU A 113 -6.80 -11.99 -3.75
C GLU A 113 -6.33 -10.95 -2.72
N GLN A 114 -6.80 -9.70 -2.80
CA GLN A 114 -6.46 -8.65 -1.84
C GLN A 114 -6.98 -8.91 -0.40
N GLN A 115 -7.81 -9.93 -0.21
CA GLN A 115 -8.51 -10.21 1.04
C GLN A 115 -7.79 -11.32 1.82
N PRO A 116 -7.67 -11.19 3.16
CA PRO A 116 -7.23 -12.30 4.00
C PRO A 116 -8.14 -13.52 3.84
N THR A 117 -7.57 -14.72 4.00
CA THR A 117 -8.30 -16.00 3.88
C THR A 117 -9.48 -16.08 4.84
N PHE A 118 -9.32 -15.63 6.09
CA PHE A 118 -10.40 -15.60 7.08
C PHE A 118 -11.58 -14.70 6.66
N ALA A 119 -11.36 -13.73 5.77
CA ALA A 119 -12.38 -12.80 5.29
C ALA A 119 -13.13 -13.32 4.04
N GLN A 120 -12.82 -14.53 3.57
CA GLN A 120 -13.56 -15.22 2.50
C GLN A 120 -14.83 -15.88 3.07
N ASN A 121 -15.71 -15.04 3.62
CA ASN A 121 -17.01 -15.43 4.13
C ASN A 121 -17.99 -14.27 3.92
N ARG A 122 -19.30 -14.54 4.07
CA ARG A 122 -20.37 -13.54 3.86
C ARG A 122 -20.16 -12.25 4.65
N PHE A 123 -19.68 -12.35 5.89
CA PHE A 123 -19.55 -11.23 6.82
C PHE A 123 -18.21 -10.50 6.69
N ARG A 124 -17.23 -11.11 6.01
CA ARG A 124 -15.88 -10.59 5.79
C ARG A 124 -15.16 -10.23 7.09
N SER A 125 -15.35 -11.06 8.10
CA SER A 125 -14.76 -10.90 9.43
C SER A 125 -14.55 -12.25 10.12
N MET A 126 -13.68 -12.28 11.14
CA MET A 126 -13.49 -13.45 12.02
C MET A 126 -14.65 -13.65 13.01
N LYS A 127 -15.12 -12.55 13.63
CA LYS A 127 -16.34 -12.51 14.45
C LYS A 127 -17.37 -11.71 13.66
N GLU A 128 -18.54 -12.28 13.38
CA GLU A 128 -19.56 -11.64 12.53
C GLU A 128 -19.99 -10.26 13.07
N GLU A 129 -20.05 -10.07 14.38
CA GLU A 129 -20.40 -8.80 14.98
C GLU A 129 -19.40 -7.67 14.66
N TYR A 130 -18.12 -7.96 14.48
CA TYR A 130 -17.09 -6.93 14.27
C TYR A 130 -16.60 -6.90 12.82
N LEU A 131 -16.92 -5.83 12.10
CA LEU A 131 -16.39 -5.55 10.77
C LEU A 131 -15.20 -4.59 10.87
N ILE A 132 -14.05 -5.03 10.36
CA ILE A 132 -12.83 -4.22 10.32
C ILE A 132 -12.46 -3.98 8.86
N LEU A 133 -12.43 -2.72 8.42
CA LEU A 133 -12.17 -2.35 7.03
C LEU A 133 -11.20 -1.19 6.93
N VAL A 134 -10.29 -1.24 5.95
CA VAL A 134 -9.58 -0.03 5.50
C VAL A 134 -10.60 0.87 4.83
N GLY A 135 -10.86 2.03 5.44
CA GLY A 135 -11.85 3.03 5.04
C GLY A 135 -11.47 3.83 3.80
N ILE A 136 -10.97 3.15 2.76
CA ILE A 136 -10.46 3.73 1.53
C ILE A 136 -11.15 3.02 0.37
N CYS A 137 -11.88 3.79 -0.43
CA CYS A 137 -12.54 3.32 -1.64
C CYS A 137 -11.51 2.76 -2.62
N THR A 138 -11.77 1.54 -3.10
CA THR A 138 -10.90 0.82 -4.06
C THR A 138 -10.89 1.41 -5.46
N HIS A 139 -11.71 2.43 -5.75
CA HIS A 139 -11.64 3.16 -7.00
C HIS A 139 -10.38 4.04 -7.06
N LEU A 140 -10.38 5.18 -6.34
CA LEU A 140 -9.31 6.18 -6.37
C LEU A 140 -8.99 6.74 -4.98
N GLY A 141 -9.31 6.00 -3.92
CA GLY A 141 -8.76 6.26 -2.59
C GLY A 141 -9.52 7.26 -1.70
N CYS A 142 -10.67 7.78 -2.11
CA CYS A 142 -11.53 8.57 -1.23
C CYS A 142 -12.02 7.74 -0.03
N SER A 143 -12.34 8.39 1.10
CA SER A 143 -13.02 7.73 2.23
C SER A 143 -14.53 7.72 2.00
N PRO A 144 -15.20 6.55 1.86
CA PRO A 144 -16.66 6.51 1.82
C PRO A 144 -17.30 7.01 3.13
N GLN A 145 -18.54 7.45 3.03
CA GLN A 145 -19.40 7.86 4.14
C GLN A 145 -20.22 6.66 4.61
N HIS A 146 -20.29 6.45 5.92
CA HIS A 146 -21.20 5.47 6.52
C HIS A 146 -22.60 6.08 6.61
N LEU A 147 -23.52 5.55 5.81
CA LEU A 147 -24.91 5.97 5.76
C LEU A 147 -25.76 4.94 6.50
N LYS A 148 -26.59 5.42 7.43
CA LYS A 148 -27.40 4.62 8.35
C LYS A 148 -28.80 5.20 8.48
N ASP A 149 -29.65 4.57 9.30
CA ASP A 149 -31.01 5.06 9.59
C ASP A 149 -31.85 5.25 8.31
N GLY A 150 -31.66 4.37 7.31
CA GLY A 150 -32.35 4.40 6.01
C GLY A 150 -31.73 5.34 4.97
N ALA A 151 -30.71 6.12 5.32
CA ALA A 151 -30.10 7.08 4.39
C ALA A 151 -29.38 6.41 3.19
N PHE A 152 -29.04 5.13 3.28
CA PHE A 152 -28.41 4.42 2.16
C PHE A 152 -29.41 4.00 1.07
N GLU A 153 -30.71 3.97 1.37
CA GLU A 153 -31.75 3.55 0.41
C GLU A 153 -31.86 4.50 -0.79
N GLU A 154 -31.47 5.77 -0.63
CA GLU A 154 -31.35 6.73 -1.73
C GLU A 154 -30.37 6.25 -2.81
N TYR A 155 -29.38 5.45 -2.42
CA TYR A 155 -28.32 4.97 -3.31
C TYR A 155 -28.52 3.52 -3.74
N VAL A 156 -29.11 2.68 -2.89
CA VAL A 156 -29.41 1.27 -3.17
C VAL A 156 -30.78 0.93 -2.61
N GLU A 157 -31.74 0.69 -3.50
CA GLU A 157 -33.11 0.35 -3.11
C GLU A 157 -33.15 -0.92 -2.24
N GLY A 158 -33.86 -0.86 -1.11
CA GLY A 158 -34.02 -1.97 -0.19
C GLY A 158 -32.82 -2.26 0.72
N VAL A 159 -31.79 -1.41 0.72
CA VAL A 159 -30.62 -1.53 1.60
C VAL A 159 -30.51 -0.28 2.49
N PRO A 160 -30.90 -0.38 3.79
CA PRO A 160 -31.02 0.79 4.66
C PRO A 160 -29.70 1.40 5.11
N GLU A 161 -28.64 0.59 5.19
CA GLU A 161 -27.32 0.99 5.68
C GLU A 161 -26.20 0.50 4.78
N GLY A 162 -25.13 1.28 4.68
CA GLY A 162 -23.97 0.95 3.87
C GLY A 162 -22.94 2.07 3.80
N PHE A 163 -22.02 1.95 2.85
CA PHE A 163 -20.98 2.93 2.61
C PHE A 163 -21.09 3.55 1.22
N PHE A 164 -21.25 4.87 1.15
CA PHE A 164 -21.34 5.62 -0.10
C PHE A 164 -20.10 6.48 -0.32
N CYS A 165 -19.46 6.36 -1.49
CA CYS A 165 -18.31 7.16 -1.88
C CYS A 165 -18.72 8.28 -2.85
N PRO A 166 -18.82 9.54 -2.39
CA PRO A 166 -19.37 10.64 -3.20
C PRO A 166 -18.47 11.06 -4.38
N CYS A 167 -17.19 10.68 -4.38
CA CYS A 167 -16.26 11.08 -5.43
C CYS A 167 -16.70 10.63 -6.83
N HIS A 168 -17.20 9.40 -6.96
CA HIS A 168 -17.62 8.80 -8.25
C HIS A 168 -18.83 7.85 -8.10
N GLY A 169 -19.54 7.90 -6.97
CA GLY A 169 -20.77 7.13 -6.76
C GLY A 169 -20.58 5.63 -6.48
N SER A 170 -19.42 5.21 -5.96
CA SER A 170 -19.24 3.81 -5.55
C SER A 170 -19.98 3.51 -4.25
N LYS A 171 -20.56 2.31 -4.16
CA LYS A 171 -21.45 1.89 -3.08
C LYS A 171 -20.97 0.56 -2.53
N PHE A 172 -21.02 0.39 -1.22
CA PHE A 172 -20.65 -0.83 -0.54
C PHE A 172 -21.68 -1.16 0.56
N ASP A 173 -21.95 -2.43 0.80
CA ASP A 173 -22.86 -2.85 1.86
C ASP A 173 -22.19 -2.84 3.25
N MET A 174 -22.92 -3.30 4.28
CA MET A 174 -22.42 -3.42 5.66
C MET A 174 -21.49 -4.63 5.90
N ALA A 175 -20.98 -5.27 4.85
CA ALA A 175 -19.80 -6.12 4.88
C ALA A 175 -18.66 -5.52 4.04
N GLY A 176 -18.81 -4.29 3.52
CA GLY A 176 -17.85 -3.63 2.64
C GLY A 176 -17.77 -4.23 1.24
N ARG A 177 -18.76 -5.03 0.83
CA ARG A 177 -18.85 -5.64 -0.50
C ARG A 177 -19.35 -4.61 -1.49
N VAL A 178 -18.70 -4.51 -2.65
CA VAL A 178 -19.01 -3.52 -3.66
C VAL A 178 -20.21 -3.95 -4.49
N PHE A 179 -21.15 -3.03 -4.71
CA PHE A 179 -22.28 -3.26 -5.61
C PHE A 179 -21.83 -3.33 -7.08
N GLN A 180 -22.61 -3.98 -7.92
CA GLN A 180 -22.39 -3.99 -9.37
C GLN A 180 -22.61 -2.59 -9.97
N ASN A 181 -22.11 -2.38 -11.19
CA ASN A 181 -22.34 -1.15 -11.98
C ASN A 181 -21.83 0.15 -11.33
N VAL A 182 -20.77 0.08 -10.53
CA VAL A 182 -20.07 1.26 -9.98
C VAL A 182 -18.57 1.25 -10.34
N PRO A 183 -17.87 2.40 -10.29
CA PRO A 183 -16.45 2.48 -10.68
C PRO A 183 -15.47 1.71 -9.80
N ALA A 184 -15.77 1.52 -8.51
CA ALA A 184 -14.92 0.73 -7.62
C ALA A 184 -14.80 -0.72 -8.11
N PRO A 185 -13.58 -1.22 -8.35
CA PRO A 185 -13.41 -2.53 -8.96
C PRO A 185 -13.58 -3.68 -7.96
N LEU A 186 -13.37 -3.44 -6.67
CA LEU A 186 -13.23 -4.47 -5.62
C LEU A 186 -13.92 -4.05 -4.32
N ASN A 187 -14.22 -5.03 -3.45
CA ASN A 187 -14.68 -4.80 -2.09
C ASN A 187 -13.68 -3.93 -1.28
N LEU A 188 -14.15 -3.23 -0.25
CA LEU A 188 -13.24 -2.53 0.69
C LEU A 188 -12.27 -3.53 1.33
N VAL A 189 -11.01 -3.15 1.51
CA VAL A 189 -9.98 -4.08 2.02
C VAL A 189 -10.22 -4.39 3.48
N VAL A 190 -10.25 -5.68 3.84
CA VAL A 190 -10.11 -6.11 5.25
C VAL A 190 -8.62 -6.13 5.57
N PRO A 191 -8.13 -5.32 6.53
CA PRO A 191 -6.72 -5.40 6.93
C PRO A 191 -6.44 -6.73 7.63
N PRO A 192 -5.19 -7.18 7.72
CA PRO A 192 -4.86 -8.29 8.60
C PRO A 192 -5.04 -7.83 10.06
N TYR A 193 -5.69 -8.66 10.88
CA TYR A 193 -5.90 -8.38 12.30
C TYR A 193 -6.15 -9.69 13.05
N GLN A 194 -6.03 -9.65 14.38
CA GLN A 194 -6.38 -10.75 15.26
C GLN A 194 -7.00 -10.23 16.57
N PHE A 195 -7.78 -11.08 17.22
CA PHE A 195 -8.26 -10.83 18.58
C PHE A 195 -7.19 -11.30 19.58
N VAL A 196 -6.79 -10.43 20.50
CA VAL A 196 -5.93 -10.80 21.63
C VAL A 196 -6.79 -11.46 22.71
N ASP A 197 -7.97 -10.90 22.93
CA ASP A 197 -9.02 -11.38 23.82
C ASP A 197 -10.39 -10.90 23.30
N ASP A 198 -11.41 -10.86 24.17
CA ASP A 198 -12.76 -10.44 23.78
C ASP A 198 -12.93 -8.93 23.59
N THR A 199 -12.02 -8.12 24.14
CA THR A 199 -12.09 -6.65 24.13
C THR A 199 -10.95 -5.99 23.38
N ASN A 200 -9.89 -6.70 23.00
CA ASN A 200 -8.73 -6.13 22.36
C ASN A 200 -8.44 -6.79 21.01
N ILE A 201 -8.21 -5.95 19.99
CA ILE A 201 -7.78 -6.37 18.65
C ILE A 201 -6.43 -5.75 18.29
N ILE A 202 -5.60 -6.49 17.56
CA ILE A 202 -4.37 -5.98 16.97
C ILE A 202 -4.55 -5.92 15.45
N ILE A 203 -4.47 -4.73 14.88
CA ILE A 203 -4.55 -4.47 13.43
C ILE A 203 -3.14 -4.35 12.88
N GLY A 204 -2.82 -5.14 11.84
CA GLY A 204 -1.53 -5.16 11.18
C GLY A 204 -0.71 -6.43 11.42
N SER A 205 -1.03 -7.18 12.48
CA SER A 205 -0.45 -8.49 12.76
C SER A 205 -0.83 -9.47 11.65
N GLU A 206 0.09 -10.35 11.27
CA GLU A 206 -0.25 -11.48 10.39
C GLU A 206 -1.30 -12.32 11.13
N ALA A 207 -2.55 -12.24 10.70
CA ALA A 207 -3.56 -13.22 11.10
C ALA A 207 -2.99 -14.57 10.70
N GLU A 208 -2.71 -15.44 11.68
CA GLU A 208 -2.07 -16.73 11.46
C GLU A 208 -2.68 -17.43 10.24
N ALA A 209 -1.81 -17.80 9.30
CA ALA A 209 -2.14 -18.41 8.02
C ALA A 209 -2.83 -19.78 8.17
#